data_AF-A0A0D2ZV79-F1
#
_entry.id   AF-A0A0D2ZV79-F1
#
_cell.length_a   1.000
_cell.length_b   1.000
_cell.length_c   1.000
_cell.angle_alpha   90.00
_cell.angle_beta   90.00
_cell.angle_gamma   90.00
#
_symmetry.space_group_name_H-M   'P 1'
#
loop_
_entity.id
_entity.type
_entity.pdbx_description
1 polymer ?
#
loop_
_entity_poly.entity_id
_entity_poly.type
_entity_poly.pdbx_seq_one_letter_code
_entity_poly.pdbx_strand_id
1 'polypeptide(L)'
;MGTNLRSVIYVFLLLFVVVFTVNAQNRRPKNVQVAVKAKWQGTPLLLEAGELISKESKQLFWEFNEAWLGSDGDSDCKSARDCLLKISTQASALLAKPVASLFQFSLTLRSASPRVVLYRQLADESLSSFPHGDDPSASHCCWVDTGSSLFYDVADLLPWLASPPTAGGDAAQGPELFDFDHVHFDSKAGTPVAVLYGAVGTDCFREFHLSLAQAAKEGKVTYVVRPVLPSGCESKTRPCGAIGARDNVSLAGYGVELALKNMEYKAMDDSAIKKGITLEDPRTEDLSQDVRGFIFSKILDRKPELRSEVMAFRDYLLSSTVSDTLDVWELKDLGHQTAQRIVHASDPLQSMQEINQNFPSVVSSLSRMKLNESIKEEILSNQRMVPPGKALLALNGALLNIEDMDLYMLMDLAHQELSLANQFSKLKIPDGAIRKLLLTTPLPEPDSYRVDFRSEHVNYLNNLEEDDMYKRWRSNLNEILMPAFPGQLRYIRKNLFHAVYVIDPATVCGLEASLTYALFWHCRPFFYS
;
A
#
# COMPACT_ATOMS: atom_id res chain seq x y z
N MET A 1 -6.98 81.40 13.83
CA MET A 1 -7.92 80.26 13.74
C MET A 1 -7.77 79.43 12.44
N GLY A 2 -6.61 79.43 11.75
CA GLY A 2 -6.45 78.72 10.46
C GLY A 2 -5.65 77.40 10.51
N THR A 3 -4.96 77.10 11.61
CA THR A 3 -4.10 75.92 11.76
C THR A 3 -4.85 74.69 12.27
N ASN A 4 -5.89 74.88 13.07
CA ASN A 4 -6.67 73.77 13.65
C ASN A 4 -7.54 73.04 12.62
N LEU A 5 -8.00 73.73 11.57
CA LEU A 5 -8.86 73.11 10.55
C LEU A 5 -8.10 72.11 9.67
N ARG A 6 -6.83 72.42 9.35
CA ARG A 6 -5.97 71.51 8.56
C ARG A 6 -5.60 70.25 9.34
N SER A 7 -5.25 70.36 10.62
CA SER A 7 -4.99 69.17 11.46
C SER A 7 -6.23 68.31 11.62
N VAL A 8 -7.42 68.90 11.78
CA VAL A 8 -8.67 68.14 11.90
C VAL A 8 -8.98 67.41 10.59
N ILE A 9 -8.75 68.03 9.43
CA ILE A 9 -8.92 67.37 8.12
C ILE A 9 -7.91 66.23 7.94
N TYR A 10 -6.64 66.41 8.31
CA TYR A 10 -5.63 65.34 8.23
C TYR A 10 -5.95 64.18 9.17
N VAL A 11 -6.43 64.46 10.39
CA VAL A 11 -6.88 63.42 11.34
C VAL A 11 -8.11 62.71 10.81
N PHE A 12 -9.06 63.43 10.21
CA PHE A 12 -10.23 62.81 9.58
C PHE A 12 -9.84 61.96 8.37
N LEU A 13 -8.89 62.40 7.54
CA LEU A 13 -8.37 61.63 6.40
C LEU A 13 -7.60 60.38 6.86
N LEU A 14 -6.79 60.49 7.92
CA LEU A 14 -6.11 59.34 8.53
C LEU A 14 -7.10 58.37 9.17
N LEU A 15 -8.14 58.86 9.86
CA LEU A 15 -9.21 58.00 10.38
C LEU A 15 -10.02 57.37 9.26
N PHE A 16 -10.27 58.08 8.16
CA PHE A 16 -10.96 57.52 7.00
C PHE A 16 -10.11 56.45 6.31
N VAL A 17 -8.79 56.64 6.19
CA VAL A 17 -7.86 55.65 5.64
C VAL A 17 -7.71 54.44 6.56
N VAL A 18 -7.72 54.62 7.89
CA VAL A 18 -7.68 53.52 8.89
C VAL A 18 -9.02 52.78 8.99
N VAL A 19 -10.15 53.43 8.73
CA VAL A 19 -11.46 52.77 8.65
C VAL A 19 -11.66 52.08 7.29
N PHE A 20 -11.00 52.55 6.23
CA PHE A 20 -10.96 51.90 4.91
C PHE A 20 -9.78 50.94 4.70
N THR A 21 -8.95 50.64 5.72
CA THR A 21 -8.25 49.35 5.74
C THR A 21 -9.27 48.27 6.04
N VAL A 22 -10.06 47.99 5.00
CA VAL A 22 -10.91 46.83 4.85
C VAL A 22 -10.09 45.64 5.32
N ASN A 23 -10.58 44.96 6.35
CA ASN A 23 -10.23 43.58 6.62
C ASN A 23 -10.46 42.81 5.31
N ALA A 24 -9.40 42.67 4.50
CA ALA A 24 -9.32 41.70 3.44
C ALA A 24 -9.29 40.33 4.12
N GLN A 25 -10.44 39.86 4.58
CA GLN A 25 -10.67 38.45 4.77
C GLN A 25 -10.55 37.84 3.38
N ASN A 26 -9.36 37.32 3.05
CA ASN A 26 -9.19 36.37 1.97
C ASN A 26 -10.23 35.26 2.21
N ARG A 27 -11.36 35.34 1.51
CA ARG A 27 -12.35 34.28 1.49
C ARG A 27 -11.66 33.11 0.84
N ARG A 28 -11.16 32.19 1.67
CA ARG A 28 -10.61 30.92 1.21
C ARG A 28 -11.69 30.24 0.36
N PRO A 29 -11.34 29.65 -0.79
CA PRO A 29 -12.30 28.88 -1.57
C PRO A 29 -13.01 27.88 -0.66
N LYS A 30 -14.30 27.64 -0.93
CA LYS A 30 -15.09 26.66 -0.19
C LYS A 30 -14.52 25.27 -0.48
N ASN A 31 -13.56 24.86 0.35
CA ASN A 31 -12.87 23.59 0.20
C ASN A 31 -13.54 22.55 1.09
N VAL A 32 -13.85 21.40 0.52
CA VAL A 32 -14.22 20.22 1.30
C VAL A 32 -12.91 19.55 1.74
N GLN A 33 -12.72 19.40 3.04
CA GLN A 33 -11.56 18.71 3.61
C GLN A 33 -12.01 17.38 4.20
N VAL A 34 -11.39 16.29 3.76
CA VAL A 34 -11.67 14.93 4.23
C VAL A 34 -10.37 14.31 4.73
N ALA A 35 -10.40 13.79 5.96
CA ALA A 35 -9.28 13.10 6.58
C ALA A 35 -9.76 11.76 7.15
N VAL A 36 -9.03 10.68 6.85
CA VAL A 36 -9.28 9.36 7.43
C VAL A 36 -8.28 9.13 8.56
N LYS A 37 -8.80 8.77 9.75
CA LYS A 37 -7.98 8.48 10.93
C LYS A 37 -8.21 7.05 11.39
N ALA A 38 -7.15 6.40 11.82
CA ALA A 38 -7.20 5.08 12.43
C ALA A 38 -7.86 5.13 13.81
N LYS A 39 -8.34 3.96 14.28
CA LYS A 39 -8.90 3.80 15.63
C LYS A 39 -7.81 3.76 16.71
N TRP A 40 -6.58 3.37 16.36
CA TRP A 40 -5.46 3.29 17.30
C TRP A 40 -4.73 4.63 17.47
N GLN A 41 -4.07 4.77 18.62
CA GLN A 41 -3.22 5.91 18.93
C GLN A 41 -1.99 5.96 18.03
N GLY A 42 -1.45 7.17 17.89
CA GLY A 42 -0.22 7.45 17.16
C GLY A 42 0.92 6.47 17.46
N THR A 43 1.70 6.17 16.44
CA THR A 43 2.91 5.34 16.54
C THR A 43 4.14 6.20 16.21
N PRO A 44 5.26 6.07 16.94
CA PRO A 44 6.47 6.82 16.63
C PRO A 44 7.02 6.51 15.23
N LEU A 45 7.33 7.54 14.45
CA LEU A 45 7.94 7.38 13.12
C LEU A 45 9.31 6.68 13.20
N LEU A 46 10.06 6.88 14.28
CA LEU A 46 11.35 6.21 14.48
C LEU A 46 11.20 4.69 14.62
N LEU A 47 10.20 4.23 15.37
CA LEU A 47 9.93 2.79 15.52
C LEU A 47 9.37 2.19 14.23
N GLU A 48 8.47 2.91 13.54
CA GLU A 48 7.99 2.51 12.22
C GLU A 48 9.13 2.38 11.20
N ALA A 49 10.11 3.28 11.24
CA ALA A 49 11.29 3.22 10.38
C ALA A 49 12.12 1.95 10.63
N GLY A 50 12.34 1.59 11.91
CA GLY A 50 13.02 0.34 12.27
C GLY A 50 12.29 -0.88 11.71
N GLU A 51 10.98 -0.94 11.84
CA GLU A 51 10.16 -2.02 11.27
C GLU A 51 10.24 -2.08 9.74
N LEU A 52 10.22 -0.95 9.05
CA LEU A 52 10.36 -0.90 7.60
C LEU A 52 11.74 -1.39 7.13
N ILE A 53 12.81 -1.05 7.84
CA ILE A 53 14.17 -1.53 7.54
C ILE A 53 14.27 -3.05 7.78
N SER A 54 13.60 -3.54 8.82
CA SER A 54 13.61 -4.97 9.16
C SER A 54 13.02 -5.87 8.06
N LYS A 55 12.14 -5.33 7.20
CA LYS A 55 11.59 -6.04 6.04
C LYS A 55 12.68 -6.47 5.04
N GLU A 56 13.75 -5.69 4.89
CA GLU A 56 14.86 -6.03 3.99
C GLU A 56 15.82 -7.03 4.61
N SER A 57 16.18 -6.82 5.89
CA SER A 57 17.03 -7.74 6.63
C SER A 57 16.89 -7.50 8.13
N LYS A 58 16.77 -8.61 8.88
CA LYS A 58 16.76 -8.60 10.36
C LYS A 58 18.03 -7.99 10.95
N GLN A 59 19.17 -8.05 10.26
CA GLN A 59 20.43 -7.44 10.73
C GLN A 59 20.40 -5.91 10.63
N LEU A 60 19.78 -5.37 9.58
CA LEU A 60 19.72 -3.91 9.36
C LEU A 60 18.89 -3.21 10.44
N PHE A 61 17.92 -3.90 11.05
CA PHE A 61 17.18 -3.39 12.22
C PHE A 61 18.13 -3.05 13.37
N TRP A 62 19.06 -3.96 13.69
CA TRP A 62 20.04 -3.76 14.76
C TRP A 62 21.06 -2.69 14.39
N GLU A 63 21.59 -2.70 13.17
CA GLU A 63 22.51 -1.65 12.69
C GLU A 63 21.87 -0.25 12.75
N PHE A 64 20.59 -0.15 12.41
CA PHE A 64 19.83 1.10 12.50
C PHE A 64 19.66 1.58 13.95
N ASN A 65 19.32 0.67 14.86
CA ASN A 65 19.18 1.01 16.27
C ASN A 65 20.52 1.46 16.89
N GLU A 66 21.61 0.77 16.56
CA GLU A 66 22.96 1.12 17.01
C GLU A 66 23.41 2.50 16.48
N ALA A 67 23.14 2.80 15.21
CA ALA A 67 23.41 4.11 14.62
C ALA A 67 22.64 5.25 15.36
N TRP A 68 21.41 4.97 15.79
CA TRP A 68 20.61 5.92 16.57
C TRP A 68 21.07 6.04 18.02
N LEU A 69 21.56 4.96 18.63
CA LEU A 69 22.16 4.98 19.96
C LEU A 69 23.47 5.77 19.98
N GLY A 70 24.34 5.61 18.97
CA GLY A 70 25.60 6.35 18.86
C GLY A 70 25.46 7.82 18.47
N SER A 71 24.31 8.21 17.93
CA SER A 71 24.04 9.60 17.53
C SER A 71 23.67 10.46 18.74
N ASP A 72 24.65 11.09 19.39
CA ASP A 72 24.43 12.06 20.48
C ASP A 72 23.74 13.37 20.03
N GLY A 73 23.58 13.60 18.73
CA GLY A 73 23.08 14.87 18.15
C GLY A 73 21.57 14.93 17.85
N ASP A 74 20.67 14.53 18.76
CA ASP A 74 19.21 14.73 18.55
C ASP A 74 18.68 16.10 18.99
N SER A 75 19.55 16.97 19.51
CA SER A 75 19.21 18.36 19.91
C SER A 75 18.85 19.28 18.75
N ASP A 76 19.22 18.94 17.51
CA ASP A 76 19.13 19.84 16.37
C ASP A 76 17.79 19.77 15.61
N CYS A 77 16.96 18.77 15.91
CA CYS A 77 15.67 18.60 15.23
C CYS A 77 14.59 19.47 15.90
N LYS A 78 14.20 20.56 15.21
CA LYS A 78 13.21 21.51 15.71
C LYS A 78 11.81 21.24 15.15
N SER A 79 11.71 20.54 14.02
CA SER A 79 10.45 20.24 13.36
C SER A 79 10.28 18.75 13.06
N ALA A 80 9.02 18.32 12.88
CA ALA A 80 8.71 16.96 12.46
C ALA A 80 9.34 16.61 11.10
N ARG A 81 9.50 17.61 10.22
CA ARG A 81 10.15 17.45 8.93
C ARG A 81 11.65 17.15 9.07
N ASP A 82 12.34 17.82 10.00
CA ASP A 82 13.76 17.62 10.22
C ASP A 82 14.03 16.21 10.73
N CYS A 83 13.23 15.72 11.68
CA CYS A 83 13.32 14.34 12.14
C CYS A 83 13.01 13.33 11.05
N LEU A 84 11.98 13.56 10.22
CA LEU A 84 11.67 12.65 9.11
C LEU A 84 12.84 12.59 8.12
N LEU A 85 13.46 13.72 7.80
CA LEU A 85 14.64 13.77 6.96
C LEU A 85 15.82 13.04 7.60
N LYS A 86 16.08 13.25 8.89
CA LYS A 86 17.15 12.59 9.64
C LYS A 86 16.96 11.07 9.72
N ILE A 87 15.75 10.60 9.99
CA ILE A 87 15.40 9.17 9.97
C ILE A 87 15.62 8.61 8.57
N SER A 88 15.16 9.33 7.53
CA SER A 88 15.29 8.89 6.14
C SER A 88 16.75 8.86 5.68
N THR A 89 17.60 9.82 6.09
CA THR A 89 19.02 9.83 5.70
C THR A 89 19.80 8.71 6.38
N GLN A 90 19.54 8.44 7.66
CA GLN A 90 20.17 7.32 8.36
C GLN A 90 19.72 5.97 7.80
N ALA A 91 18.42 5.80 7.52
CA ALA A 91 17.92 4.60 6.84
C ALA A 91 18.53 4.42 5.44
N SER A 92 18.63 5.50 4.67
CA SER A 92 19.23 5.48 3.32
C SER A 92 20.71 5.15 3.31
N ALA A 93 21.43 5.37 4.41
CA ALA A 93 22.84 4.99 4.53
C ALA A 93 23.02 3.46 4.67
N LEU A 94 22.02 2.77 5.22
CA LEU A 94 22.01 1.33 5.41
C LEU A 94 21.36 0.59 4.24
N LEU A 95 20.36 1.20 3.61
CA LEU A 95 19.62 0.62 2.50
C LEU A 95 20.32 0.80 1.14
N ALA A 96 20.05 -0.11 0.21
CA ALA A 96 20.48 0.06 -1.17
C ALA A 96 19.76 1.26 -1.82
N LYS A 97 20.46 1.99 -2.70
CA LYS A 97 19.92 3.21 -3.35
C LYS A 97 18.50 3.05 -3.96
N PRO A 98 18.17 1.95 -4.66
CA PRO A 98 16.83 1.78 -5.22
C PRO A 98 15.75 1.67 -4.14
N VAL A 99 16.00 0.85 -3.12
CA VAL A 99 15.09 0.64 -1.97
C VAL A 99 14.94 1.91 -1.12
N ALA A 100 16.03 2.65 -0.92
CA ALA A 100 16.02 3.90 -0.15
C ALA A 100 15.06 4.95 -0.72
N SER A 101 14.89 4.98 -2.05
CA SER A 101 13.95 5.90 -2.71
C SER A 101 12.48 5.62 -2.34
N LEU A 102 12.14 4.34 -2.12
CA LEU A 102 10.81 3.88 -1.73
C LEU A 102 10.56 4.04 -0.23
N PHE A 103 11.62 3.92 0.58
CA PHE A 103 11.55 3.95 2.04
C PHE A 103 10.85 5.20 2.58
N GLN A 104 11.23 6.38 2.07
CA GLN A 104 10.64 7.65 2.52
C GLN A 104 9.11 7.65 2.26
N PHE A 105 8.68 7.15 1.10
CA PHE A 105 7.27 7.07 0.78
C PHE A 105 6.53 6.08 1.70
N SER A 106 7.08 4.88 1.91
CA SER A 106 6.50 3.87 2.82
C SER A 106 6.37 4.35 4.25
N LEU A 107 7.34 5.16 4.73
CA LEU A 107 7.31 5.79 6.04
C LEU A 107 6.24 6.88 6.13
N THR A 108 6.09 7.71 5.09
CA THR A 108 5.01 8.72 5.03
C THR A 108 3.62 8.09 4.92
N LEU A 109 3.52 6.92 4.29
CA LEU A 109 2.29 6.13 4.17
C LEU A 109 1.89 5.46 5.50
N ARG A 110 2.77 5.48 6.51
CA ARG A 110 2.56 4.86 7.83
C ARG A 110 2.29 3.35 7.74
N SER A 111 2.87 2.69 6.73
CA SER A 111 2.61 1.28 6.42
C SER A 111 3.03 0.30 7.54
N ALA A 112 4.02 0.67 8.37
CA ALA A 112 4.46 -0.11 9.52
C ALA A 112 3.69 0.21 10.82
N SER A 113 2.78 1.18 10.83
CA SER A 113 2.02 1.54 12.03
C SER A 113 1.26 0.36 12.66
N PRO A 114 0.55 -0.50 11.91
CA PRO A 114 -0.14 -1.66 12.49
C PRO A 114 0.80 -2.63 13.20
N ARG A 115 2.04 -2.77 12.70
CA ARG A 115 3.08 -3.61 13.29
C ARG A 115 3.51 -3.09 14.66
N VAL A 116 3.69 -1.78 14.79
CA VAL A 116 4.04 -1.15 16.08
C VAL A 116 2.87 -1.25 17.08
N VAL A 117 1.62 -1.19 16.60
CA VAL A 117 0.43 -1.42 17.44
C VAL A 117 0.38 -2.85 17.97
N LEU A 118 0.79 -3.84 17.17
CA LEU A 118 0.87 -5.22 17.65
C LEU A 118 1.84 -5.36 18.83
N TYR A 119 3.03 -4.75 18.76
CA TYR A 119 3.97 -4.76 19.89
C TYR A 119 3.42 -4.07 21.13
N ARG A 120 2.60 -3.02 20.96
CA ARG A 120 1.89 -2.38 22.07
C ARG A 120 0.90 -3.34 22.73
N GLN A 121 0.15 -4.13 21.94
CA GLN A 121 -0.76 -5.13 22.49
C GLN A 121 0.00 -6.23 23.26
N LEU A 122 1.11 -6.73 22.71
CA LEU A 122 1.98 -7.69 23.40
C LEU A 122 2.59 -7.11 24.68
N ALA A 123 2.92 -5.82 24.67
CA ALA A 123 3.40 -5.11 25.85
C ALA A 123 2.31 -5.03 26.94
N ASP A 124 1.07 -4.74 26.57
CA ASP A 124 -0.07 -4.73 27.50
C ASP A 124 -0.38 -6.13 28.06
N GLU A 125 -0.26 -7.18 27.26
CA GLU A 125 -0.41 -8.58 27.68
C GLU A 125 0.71 -9.02 28.64
N SER A 126 1.95 -8.61 28.37
CA SER A 126 3.09 -8.83 29.27
C SER A 126 2.86 -8.18 30.62
N LEU A 127 2.41 -6.91 30.64
CA LEU A 127 2.11 -6.19 31.89
C LEU A 127 0.90 -6.79 32.64
N SER A 128 -0.14 -7.26 31.94
CA SER A 128 -1.32 -7.86 32.60
C SER A 128 -1.04 -9.22 33.21
N SER A 129 -0.05 -9.95 32.69
CA SER A 129 0.39 -11.26 33.21
C SER A 129 1.06 -11.16 34.59
N PHE A 130 1.60 -9.98 34.93
CA PHE A 130 2.26 -9.70 36.21
C PHE A 130 1.62 -8.48 36.89
N PRO A 131 0.45 -8.66 37.53
CA PRO A 131 -0.21 -7.55 38.22
C PRO A 131 0.66 -7.05 39.38
N HIS A 132 1.31 -5.91 39.20
CA HIS A 132 1.93 -5.18 40.30
C HIS A 132 0.85 -4.53 41.17
N GLY A 133 1.10 -4.55 42.48
CA GLY A 133 0.30 -3.79 43.45
C GLY A 133 0.49 -2.30 43.24
N ASP A 134 -0.61 -1.61 42.97
CA ASP A 134 -0.93 -0.21 43.23
C ASP A 134 0.26 0.74 43.56
N ASP A 135 1.13 1.03 42.59
CA ASP A 135 1.77 2.35 42.52
C ASP A 135 1.55 2.99 41.14
N PRO A 136 0.41 3.68 40.94
CA PRO A 136 0.08 4.36 39.69
C PRO A 136 1.02 5.55 39.36
N SER A 137 2.04 5.83 40.19
CA SER A 137 2.98 6.93 39.99
C SER A 137 4.29 6.53 39.27
N ALA A 138 4.62 5.24 39.19
CA ALA A 138 5.83 4.75 38.52
C ALA A 138 5.53 4.32 37.08
N SER A 139 5.27 5.29 36.19
CA SER A 139 5.22 5.03 34.74
C SER A 139 6.63 4.75 34.20
N HIS A 140 7.01 3.47 34.21
CA HIS A 140 8.24 2.97 33.58
C HIS A 140 8.07 2.91 32.05
N CYS A 141 9.09 3.35 31.32
CA CYS A 141 9.05 3.46 29.85
C CYS A 141 9.74 2.31 29.12
N CYS A 142 10.50 1.50 29.86
CA CYS A 142 11.16 0.31 29.37
C CYS A 142 11.06 -0.77 30.44
N TRP A 143 10.93 -2.03 30.03
CA TRP A 143 11.04 -3.19 30.93
C TRP A 143 11.47 -4.43 30.16
N VAL A 144 11.99 -5.41 30.88
CA VAL A 144 12.40 -6.70 30.33
C VAL A 144 11.49 -7.79 30.88
N ASP A 145 10.88 -8.55 29.98
CA ASP A 145 10.07 -9.71 30.29
C ASP A 145 10.87 -11.00 30.07
N THR A 146 10.92 -11.82 31.11
CA THR A 146 11.61 -13.12 31.10
C THR A 146 10.65 -14.31 31.15
N GLY A 147 9.33 -14.06 31.13
CA GLY A 147 8.27 -15.05 31.23
C GLY A 147 7.94 -15.46 32.66
N SER A 148 8.87 -15.25 33.60
CA SER A 148 8.65 -15.46 35.04
C SER A 148 8.61 -14.17 35.86
N SER A 149 9.25 -13.12 35.37
CA SER A 149 9.40 -11.84 36.08
C SER A 149 9.64 -10.69 35.12
N LEU A 150 9.15 -9.51 35.51
CA LEU A 150 9.43 -8.23 34.83
C LEU A 150 10.52 -7.46 35.56
N PHE A 151 11.45 -6.89 34.81
CA PHE A 151 12.51 -6.01 35.33
C PHE A 151 12.38 -4.61 34.76
N TYR A 152 12.27 -3.61 35.63
CA TYR A 152 12.10 -2.20 35.25
C TYR A 152 13.40 -1.38 35.34
N ASP A 153 14.39 -1.88 36.07
CA ASP A 153 15.72 -1.30 36.20
C ASP A 153 16.82 -2.31 35.85
N VAL A 154 17.92 -1.81 35.28
CA VAL A 154 19.06 -2.65 34.89
C VAL A 154 19.73 -3.28 36.11
N ALA A 155 19.75 -2.58 37.25
CA ALA A 155 20.34 -3.08 38.48
C ALA A 155 19.73 -4.40 38.95
N ASP A 156 18.42 -4.58 38.77
CA ASP A 156 17.70 -5.80 39.16
C ASP A 156 17.82 -6.91 38.10
N LEU A 157 18.04 -6.52 36.85
CA LEU A 157 18.25 -7.45 35.74
C LEU A 157 19.64 -8.12 35.79
N LEU A 158 20.68 -7.40 36.22
CA LEU A 158 22.07 -7.90 36.22
C LEU A 158 22.24 -9.20 37.04
N PRO A 159 21.68 -9.35 38.26
CA PRO A 159 21.68 -10.61 39.00
C PRO A 159 21.05 -11.77 38.22
N TRP A 160 19.92 -11.53 37.56
CA TRP A 160 19.24 -12.55 36.75
C TRP A 160 20.09 -12.98 35.55
N LEU A 161 20.77 -12.04 34.89
CA LEU A 161 21.71 -12.34 33.80
C LEU A 161 22.96 -13.09 34.26
N ALA A 162 23.36 -12.94 35.52
CA ALA A 162 24.52 -13.65 36.08
C ALA A 162 24.21 -15.12 36.38
N SER A 163 22.98 -15.44 36.78
CA SER A 163 22.54 -16.81 37.08
C SER A 163 21.17 -17.09 36.43
N PRO A 164 21.11 -17.20 35.08
CA PRO A 164 19.85 -17.39 34.41
C PRO A 164 19.32 -18.82 34.64
N PRO A 165 18.00 -19.01 34.82
CA PRO A 165 17.42 -20.33 35.06
C PRO A 165 17.67 -21.26 33.86
N THR A 166 18.17 -22.47 34.13
CA THR A 166 18.42 -23.48 33.10
C THR A 166 17.10 -23.94 32.46
N ALA A 167 17.04 -23.89 31.13
CA ALA A 167 15.87 -24.20 30.29
C ALA A 167 15.36 -25.67 30.33
N GLY A 168 15.71 -26.45 31.36
CA GLY A 168 15.43 -27.89 31.46
C GLY A 168 14.48 -28.30 32.58
N GLY A 169 13.91 -27.36 33.35
CA GLY A 169 12.88 -27.66 34.35
C GLY A 169 11.49 -27.24 33.87
N ASP A 170 10.46 -28.00 34.23
CA ASP A 170 9.03 -27.85 33.84
C ASP A 170 8.38 -26.47 34.13
N ALA A 171 9.15 -25.49 34.63
CA ALA A 171 8.73 -24.13 34.99
C ALA A 171 9.32 -23.01 34.10
N ALA A 172 10.08 -23.34 33.03
CA ALA A 172 10.74 -22.37 32.16
C ALA A 172 10.19 -22.36 30.73
N GLN A 173 8.87 -22.16 30.56
CA GLN A 173 8.37 -21.62 29.30
C GLN A 173 8.62 -20.11 29.33
N GLY A 174 9.72 -19.68 28.70
CA GLY A 174 9.97 -18.25 28.47
C GLY A 174 8.85 -17.62 27.64
N PRO A 175 8.87 -16.28 27.48
CA PRO A 175 7.86 -15.58 26.70
C PRO A 175 7.78 -16.17 25.29
N GLU A 176 6.56 -16.32 24.77
CA GLU A 176 6.33 -16.86 23.44
C GLU A 176 7.01 -15.97 22.39
N LEU A 177 7.79 -16.58 21.50
CA LEU A 177 8.48 -15.90 20.41
C LEU A 177 7.73 -16.08 19.11
N PHE A 178 7.56 -14.99 18.38
CA PHE A 178 6.93 -14.97 17.07
C PHE A 178 7.97 -14.81 15.96
N ASP A 179 7.68 -15.28 14.75
CA ASP A 179 8.58 -15.18 13.58
C ASP A 179 9.05 -13.75 13.27
N PHE A 180 8.21 -12.81 13.68
CA PHE A 180 8.31 -11.40 13.42
C PHE A 180 9.11 -10.65 14.49
N ASP A 181 9.45 -11.32 15.61
CA ASP A 181 10.23 -10.72 16.69
C ASP A 181 11.69 -10.48 16.25
N HIS A 182 12.27 -9.40 16.77
CA HIS A 182 13.67 -9.05 16.51
C HIS A 182 14.58 -9.76 17.50
N VAL A 183 15.08 -10.94 17.09
CA VAL A 183 16.09 -11.69 17.85
C VAL A 183 17.49 -11.14 17.52
N HIS A 184 18.29 -10.89 18.55
CA HIS A 184 19.66 -10.39 18.39
C HIS A 184 20.54 -11.45 17.74
N PHE A 185 21.38 -11.06 16.78
CA PHE A 185 22.17 -11.99 15.95
C PHE A 185 23.19 -12.83 16.74
N ASP A 186 23.68 -12.33 17.89
CA ASP A 186 24.59 -13.08 18.76
C ASP A 186 23.87 -14.10 19.68
N SER A 187 22.54 -14.12 19.69
CA SER A 187 21.77 -15.04 20.54
C SER A 187 21.94 -16.50 20.12
N LYS A 188 22.03 -17.40 21.10
CA LYS A 188 22.09 -18.85 20.86
C LYS A 188 20.74 -19.49 21.12
N ALA A 189 20.45 -20.59 20.42
CA ALA A 189 19.25 -21.39 20.69
C ALA A 189 19.41 -22.17 22.01
N GLY A 190 18.31 -22.29 22.76
CA GLY A 190 18.27 -23.06 24.03
C GLY A 190 18.73 -22.28 25.27
N THR A 191 19.05 -20.99 25.15
CA THR A 191 19.22 -20.08 26.29
C THR A 191 17.87 -19.48 26.72
N PRO A 192 17.72 -19.05 27.98
CA PRO A 192 16.50 -18.36 28.41
C PRO A 192 16.28 -17.09 27.62
N VAL A 193 15.01 -16.76 27.39
CA VAL A 193 14.60 -15.63 26.55
C VAL A 193 14.38 -14.40 27.43
N ALA A 194 14.91 -13.24 26.99
CA ALA A 194 14.63 -11.94 27.58
C ALA A 194 14.11 -10.99 26.49
N VAL A 195 12.87 -10.54 26.64
CA VAL A 195 12.19 -9.64 25.71
C VAL A 195 12.22 -8.22 26.28
N LEU A 196 12.95 -7.32 25.62
CA LEU A 196 12.95 -5.89 25.95
C LEU A 196 11.78 -5.19 25.27
N TYR A 197 10.91 -4.61 26.09
CA TYR A 197 9.91 -3.63 25.66
C TYR A 197 10.47 -2.23 25.89
N GLY A 198 10.58 -1.45 24.82
CA GLY A 198 11.04 -0.07 24.91
C GLY A 198 11.24 0.58 23.54
N ALA A 199 11.46 1.89 23.55
CA ALA A 199 11.62 2.69 22.34
C ALA A 199 13.06 3.17 22.19
N VAL A 200 13.62 2.99 20.99
CA VAL A 200 14.90 3.61 20.63
C VAL A 200 14.79 5.13 20.79
N GLY A 201 15.76 5.74 21.47
CA GLY A 201 15.77 7.16 21.79
C GLY A 201 15.33 7.50 23.22
N THR A 202 14.96 6.54 24.05
CA THR A 202 14.94 6.70 25.51
C THR A 202 16.28 6.29 26.13
N ASP A 203 16.61 6.87 27.27
CA ASP A 203 17.82 6.50 28.01
C ASP A 203 17.71 5.09 28.62
N CYS A 204 16.52 4.71 29.12
CA CYS A 204 16.29 3.35 29.62
C CYS A 204 16.54 2.27 28.56
N PHE A 205 16.14 2.53 27.31
CA PHE A 205 16.37 1.55 26.23
C PHE A 205 17.87 1.34 26.00
N ARG A 206 18.68 2.41 26.03
CA ARG A 206 20.14 2.33 25.89
C ARG A 206 20.76 1.44 26.97
N GLU A 207 20.41 1.66 28.24
CA GLU A 207 21.01 0.93 29.35
C GLU A 207 20.66 -0.56 29.33
N PHE A 208 19.39 -0.90 29.08
CA PHE A 208 18.95 -2.28 28.92
C PHE A 208 19.58 -2.95 27.70
N HIS A 209 19.60 -2.26 26.56
CA HIS A 209 20.14 -2.77 25.31
C HIS A 209 21.62 -3.15 25.45
N LEU A 210 22.45 -2.27 26.01
CA LEU A 210 23.88 -2.55 26.21
C LEU A 210 24.11 -3.79 27.08
N SER A 211 23.35 -3.91 28.18
CA SER A 211 23.46 -5.03 29.12
C SER A 211 23.01 -6.36 28.49
N LEU A 212 21.88 -6.35 27.78
CA LEU A 212 21.33 -7.54 27.12
C LEU A 212 22.13 -7.96 25.89
N ALA A 213 22.61 -7.02 25.09
CA ALA A 213 23.47 -7.30 23.94
C ALA A 213 24.80 -7.95 24.38
N GLN A 214 25.41 -7.45 25.47
CA GLN A 214 26.59 -8.08 26.05
C GLN A 214 26.30 -9.50 26.56
N ALA A 215 25.18 -9.70 27.28
CA ALA A 215 24.79 -11.02 27.76
C ALA A 215 24.47 -12.01 26.62
N ALA A 216 23.87 -11.54 25.52
CA ALA A 216 23.61 -12.34 24.33
C ALA A 216 24.93 -12.77 23.66
N LYS A 217 25.90 -11.84 23.54
CA LYS A 217 27.23 -12.13 23.01
C LYS A 217 28.01 -13.15 23.84
N GLU A 218 27.84 -13.12 25.16
CA GLU A 218 28.39 -14.13 26.07
C GLU A 218 27.63 -15.47 25.99
N GLY A 219 26.52 -15.53 25.26
CA GLY A 219 25.71 -16.74 25.08
C GLY A 219 24.88 -17.11 26.30
N LYS A 220 24.51 -16.14 27.13
CA LYS A 220 23.75 -16.35 28.37
C LYS A 220 22.23 -16.27 28.17
N VAL A 221 21.79 -15.47 27.20
CA VAL A 221 20.38 -15.14 26.99
C VAL A 221 20.07 -15.05 25.49
N THR A 222 18.84 -15.40 25.12
CA THR A 222 18.27 -15.06 23.82
C THR A 222 17.63 -13.68 23.95
N TYR A 223 18.31 -12.66 23.43
CA TYR A 223 17.86 -11.28 23.52
C TYR A 223 16.90 -10.94 22.38
N VAL A 224 15.70 -10.46 22.74
CA VAL A 224 14.66 -10.06 21.80
C VAL A 224 14.20 -8.64 22.09
N VAL A 225 13.92 -7.85 21.05
CA VAL A 225 13.35 -6.51 21.19
C VAL A 225 11.96 -6.45 20.57
N ARG A 226 11.00 -5.93 21.35
CA ARG A 226 9.67 -5.54 20.90
C ARG A 226 9.55 -4.01 21.02
N PRO A 227 9.71 -3.27 19.90
CA PRO A 227 9.70 -1.81 19.93
C PRO A 227 8.35 -1.26 20.36
N VAL A 228 8.32 -0.57 21.50
CA VAL A 228 7.09 0.06 22.01
C VAL A 228 7.42 1.36 22.72
N LEU A 229 6.61 2.39 22.45
CA LEU A 229 6.60 3.61 23.26
C LEU A 229 5.29 3.64 24.06
N PRO A 230 5.33 3.38 25.38
CA PRO A 230 4.15 3.49 26.24
C PRO A 230 3.61 4.93 26.30
N SER A 231 2.31 5.06 26.54
CA SER A 231 1.66 6.37 26.70
C SER A 231 2.22 7.10 27.92
N GLY A 232 2.59 8.37 27.77
CA GLY A 232 3.19 9.19 28.83
C GLY A 232 4.72 9.22 28.83
N CYS A 233 5.36 8.40 27.99
CA CYS A 233 6.82 8.36 27.83
C CYS A 233 7.36 9.30 26.75
N GLU A 234 6.49 10.04 26.06
CA GLU A 234 6.86 10.93 24.95
C GLU A 234 7.73 12.12 25.40
N SER A 235 7.68 12.48 26.68
CA SER A 235 8.54 13.52 27.28
C SER A 235 9.92 13.01 27.67
N LYS A 236 10.08 11.69 27.86
CA LYS A 236 11.33 11.03 28.24
C LYS A 236 12.12 10.51 27.02
N THR A 237 11.54 10.58 25.83
CA THR A 237 12.23 10.30 24.56
C THR A 237 12.92 11.53 23.99
N ARG A 238 14.01 11.33 23.26
CA ARG A 238 14.62 12.36 22.40
C ARG A 238 13.62 12.91 21.36
N PRO A 239 13.82 14.13 20.81
CA PRO A 239 12.83 14.82 19.96
C PRO A 239 12.26 13.97 18.81
N CYS A 240 13.09 13.15 18.15
CA CYS A 240 12.60 12.32 17.04
C CYS A 240 11.86 11.05 17.49
N GLY A 241 12.04 10.61 18.73
CA GLY A 241 11.43 9.39 19.29
C GLY A 241 9.93 9.51 19.60
N ALA A 242 9.40 10.73 19.77
CA ALA A 242 7.98 10.96 20.07
C ALA A 242 7.12 11.36 18.85
N ILE A 243 7.72 11.56 17.67
CA ILE A 243 7.01 12.14 16.53
C ILE A 243 6.00 11.16 15.96
N GLY A 244 4.75 11.61 15.87
CA GLY A 244 3.64 10.80 15.38
C GLY A 244 3.03 9.88 16.44
N ALA A 245 3.46 9.96 17.71
CA ALA A 245 2.94 9.14 18.81
C ALA A 245 1.67 9.69 19.48
N ARG A 246 1.39 10.99 19.36
CA ARG A 246 0.33 11.68 20.14
C ARG A 246 -1.08 11.50 19.58
N ASP A 247 -1.28 11.90 18.32
CA ASP A 247 -2.61 11.87 17.69
C ASP A 247 -2.88 10.52 17.03
N ASN A 248 -4.15 10.17 16.86
CA ASN A 248 -4.53 9.02 16.03
C ASN A 248 -3.88 9.11 14.65
N VAL A 249 -3.41 7.96 14.15
CA VAL A 249 -2.69 7.89 12.89
C VAL A 249 -3.61 8.32 11.74
N SER A 250 -3.22 9.37 11.02
CA SER A 250 -3.84 9.72 9.75
C SER A 250 -3.44 8.68 8.72
N LEU A 251 -4.43 8.02 8.12
CA LEU A 251 -4.20 7.01 7.09
C LEU A 251 -4.01 7.69 5.74
N ALA A 252 -3.33 7.00 4.84
CA ALA A 252 -3.12 7.43 3.46
C ALA A 252 -3.50 6.28 2.51
N GLY A 253 -3.47 6.51 1.19
CA GLY A 253 -3.84 5.48 0.21
C GLY A 253 -5.35 5.27 0.02
N TYR A 254 -6.18 6.22 0.44
CA TYR A 254 -7.61 6.22 0.13
C TYR A 254 -7.95 7.25 -0.96
N GLY A 255 -9.01 6.97 -1.73
CA GLY A 255 -9.63 7.92 -2.65
C GLY A 255 -10.82 8.63 -2.00
N VAL A 256 -11.09 9.87 -2.41
CA VAL A 256 -12.31 10.60 -2.02
C VAL A 256 -13.08 10.89 -3.29
N GLU A 257 -14.33 10.48 -3.33
CA GLU A 257 -15.24 10.74 -4.44
C GLU A 257 -16.29 11.78 -4.03
N LEU A 258 -16.48 12.79 -4.89
CA LEU A 258 -17.59 13.73 -4.81
C LEU A 258 -18.60 13.40 -5.91
N ALA A 259 -19.45 12.41 -5.65
CA ALA A 259 -20.44 11.96 -6.61
C ALA A 259 -21.55 12.99 -6.81
N LEU A 260 -21.83 13.33 -8.06
CA LEU A 260 -22.95 14.20 -8.45
C LEU A 260 -24.25 13.39 -8.39
N LYS A 261 -25.03 13.56 -7.31
CA LYS A 261 -26.28 12.79 -7.09
C LYS A 261 -27.36 13.02 -8.15
N ASN A 262 -27.41 14.21 -8.76
CA ASN A 262 -28.38 14.53 -9.81
C ASN A 262 -27.65 14.70 -11.15
N MET A 263 -27.48 13.59 -11.88
CA MET A 263 -26.98 13.62 -13.26
C MET A 263 -28.10 13.76 -14.32
N GLU A 264 -29.37 13.56 -13.95
CA GLU A 264 -30.48 13.36 -14.91
C GLU A 264 -31.60 14.43 -14.88
N TYR A 265 -31.53 15.45 -14.03
CA TYR A 265 -32.57 16.49 -14.01
C TYR A 265 -32.15 17.70 -14.85
N LYS A 266 -32.32 17.61 -16.18
CA LYS A 266 -32.59 18.75 -17.09
C LYS A 266 -32.67 18.39 -18.59
N ALA A 267 -32.81 17.13 -18.96
CA ALA A 267 -33.35 16.84 -20.29
C ALA A 267 -34.87 17.06 -20.22
N MET A 268 -35.34 18.21 -20.73
CA MET A 268 -36.74 18.69 -20.81
C MET A 268 -37.25 19.48 -19.59
N ASP A 269 -37.16 20.82 -19.64
CA ASP A 269 -38.32 21.74 -19.52
C ASP A 269 -37.85 23.20 -19.73
N ASP A 270 -38.01 23.71 -20.96
CA ASP A 270 -37.75 25.10 -21.37
C ASP A 270 -38.88 26.05 -20.95
N SER A 271 -39.26 26.03 -19.67
CA SER A 271 -40.25 26.99 -19.17
C SER A 271 -39.95 27.47 -17.75
N ALA A 272 -39.07 28.48 -17.66
CA ALA A 272 -39.18 29.67 -16.80
C ALA A 272 -37.80 30.17 -16.35
N ILE A 273 -37.29 31.17 -17.07
CA ILE A 273 -36.23 32.05 -16.58
C ILE A 273 -36.79 32.85 -15.40
N LYS A 274 -36.45 32.47 -14.16
CA LYS A 274 -36.57 33.36 -13.00
C LYS A 274 -35.24 34.07 -12.76
N LYS A 275 -35.21 35.34 -13.16
CA LYS A 275 -34.18 36.32 -12.78
C LYS A 275 -34.21 36.53 -11.27
N GLY A 276 -33.02 36.52 -10.65
CA GLY A 276 -32.82 37.20 -9.37
C GLY A 276 -31.96 36.44 -8.37
N ILE A 277 -30.63 36.53 -8.50
CA ILE A 277 -29.72 36.45 -7.36
C ILE A 277 -28.69 37.57 -7.55
N THR A 278 -28.67 38.49 -6.58
CA THR A 278 -27.79 39.65 -6.48
C THR A 278 -26.33 39.20 -6.28
N LEU A 279 -25.48 39.51 -7.26
CA LEU A 279 -24.03 39.30 -7.21
C LEU A 279 -23.37 40.53 -6.56
N GLU A 280 -22.66 40.32 -5.44
CA GLU A 280 -21.76 41.31 -4.83
C GLU A 280 -20.39 41.31 -5.52
N ASP A 281 -19.72 42.47 -5.44
CA ASP A 281 -18.59 43.01 -6.22
C ASP A 281 -17.38 42.05 -6.45
N PRO A 282 -16.98 41.78 -7.72
CA PRO A 282 -15.90 40.87 -8.10
C PRO A 282 -14.59 41.63 -8.30
N ARG A 283 -13.85 41.92 -7.22
CA ARG A 283 -12.49 42.45 -7.35
C ARG A 283 -11.50 41.65 -6.52
N THR A 284 -10.48 41.17 -7.24
CA THR A 284 -9.24 40.51 -6.78
C THR A 284 -9.30 39.00 -6.55
N GLU A 285 -9.46 38.26 -7.65
CA GLU A 285 -9.02 36.86 -7.76
C GLU A 285 -7.88 36.73 -8.77
N ASP A 286 -7.05 35.70 -8.59
CA ASP A 286 -5.85 35.43 -9.39
C ASP A 286 -6.20 35.16 -10.87
N LEU A 287 -5.87 36.13 -11.73
CA LEU A 287 -6.20 36.12 -13.17
C LEU A 287 -5.38 35.12 -13.98
N SER A 288 -4.44 34.41 -13.34
CA SER A 288 -3.60 33.40 -13.97
C SER A 288 -4.27 32.04 -14.13
N GLN A 289 -5.36 31.77 -13.39
CA GLN A 289 -6.10 30.52 -13.52
C GLN A 289 -6.85 30.43 -14.86
N ASP A 290 -6.80 29.24 -15.45
CA ASP A 290 -7.58 28.89 -16.63
C ASP A 290 -9.06 28.70 -16.22
N VAL A 291 -9.92 29.61 -16.67
CA VAL A 291 -11.38 29.49 -16.49
C VAL A 291 -11.97 29.14 -17.85
N ARG A 292 -12.36 27.86 -18.03
CA ARG A 292 -12.97 27.31 -19.26
C ARG A 292 -12.16 27.49 -20.55
N GLY A 293 -10.83 27.38 -20.47
CA GLY A 293 -9.92 27.54 -21.61
C GLY A 293 -9.43 28.98 -21.83
N PHE A 294 -9.79 29.92 -20.95
CA PHE A 294 -9.38 31.32 -21.03
C PHE A 294 -8.48 31.69 -19.85
N ILE A 295 -7.27 32.16 -20.19
CA ILE A 295 -6.35 32.78 -19.24
C ILE A 295 -6.62 34.29 -19.25
N PHE A 296 -7.36 34.77 -18.25
CA PHE A 296 -7.84 36.14 -18.20
C PHE A 296 -6.72 37.18 -18.05
N SER A 297 -5.59 36.81 -17.43
CA SER A 297 -4.39 37.67 -17.36
C SER A 297 -3.87 38.03 -18.75
N LYS A 298 -3.68 37.03 -19.63
CA LYS A 298 -3.19 37.25 -21.00
C LYS A 298 -4.18 38.03 -21.88
N ILE A 299 -5.48 37.90 -21.63
CA ILE A 299 -6.52 38.63 -22.37
C ILE A 299 -6.52 40.10 -21.97
N LEU A 300 -6.41 40.38 -20.67
CA LEU A 300 -6.31 41.73 -20.13
C LEU A 300 -5.01 42.42 -20.56
N ASP A 301 -3.90 41.69 -20.67
CA ASP A 301 -2.63 42.22 -21.18
C ASP A 301 -2.72 42.62 -22.66
N ARG A 302 -3.48 41.86 -23.46
CA ARG A 302 -3.64 42.12 -24.90
C ARG A 302 -4.68 43.20 -25.21
N LYS A 303 -5.71 43.32 -24.38
CA LYS A 303 -6.85 44.21 -24.58
C LYS A 303 -7.25 44.91 -23.28
N PRO A 304 -6.45 45.90 -22.82
CA PRO A 304 -6.73 46.62 -21.58
C PRO A 304 -7.99 47.50 -21.68
N GLU A 305 -8.38 47.93 -22.89
CA GLU A 305 -9.60 48.74 -23.11
C GLU A 305 -10.91 48.03 -22.73
N LEU A 306 -10.95 46.70 -22.79
CA LEU A 306 -12.16 45.88 -22.57
C LEU A 306 -12.22 45.29 -21.17
N ARG A 307 -11.47 45.85 -20.21
CA ARG A 307 -11.32 45.27 -18.86
C ARG A 307 -12.66 44.99 -18.16
N SER A 308 -13.62 45.91 -18.25
CA SER A 308 -14.95 45.74 -17.64
C SER A 308 -15.73 44.58 -18.27
N GLU A 309 -15.67 44.45 -19.59
CA GLU A 309 -16.39 43.42 -20.35
C GLU A 309 -15.75 42.05 -20.18
N VAL A 310 -14.41 41.99 -20.13
CA VAL A 310 -13.65 40.76 -19.87
C VAL A 310 -13.90 40.25 -18.45
N MET A 311 -14.00 41.14 -17.45
CA MET A 311 -14.38 40.74 -16.09
C MET A 311 -15.84 40.29 -16.03
N ALA A 312 -16.77 40.99 -16.68
CA ALA A 312 -18.17 40.56 -16.76
C ALA A 312 -18.33 39.19 -17.46
N PHE A 313 -17.53 38.92 -18.49
CA PHE A 313 -17.47 37.63 -19.16
C PHE A 313 -16.90 36.54 -18.24
N ARG A 314 -15.84 36.83 -17.48
CA ARG A 314 -15.31 35.93 -16.45
C ARG A 314 -16.39 35.58 -15.42
N ASP A 315 -17.09 36.58 -14.90
CA ASP A 315 -18.14 36.41 -13.90
C ASP A 315 -19.33 35.62 -14.47
N TYR A 316 -19.65 35.78 -15.76
CA TYR A 316 -20.61 34.92 -16.47
C TYR A 316 -20.13 33.46 -16.54
N LEU A 317 -18.87 33.20 -16.87
CA LEU A 317 -18.32 31.85 -16.91
C LEU A 317 -18.28 31.18 -15.52
N LEU A 318 -17.98 31.95 -14.47
CA LEU A 318 -17.98 31.48 -13.08
C LEU A 318 -19.39 31.29 -12.51
N SER A 319 -20.34 32.15 -12.86
CA SER A 319 -21.72 32.08 -12.39
C SER A 319 -22.57 31.05 -13.12
N SER A 320 -22.21 30.69 -14.36
CA SER A 320 -22.82 29.59 -15.12
C SER A 320 -22.44 28.23 -14.55
N THR A 321 -22.81 27.94 -13.31
CA THR A 321 -22.67 26.62 -12.73
C THR A 321 -23.71 25.69 -13.36
N VAL A 322 -23.22 24.76 -14.19
CA VAL A 322 -23.90 23.54 -14.65
C VAL A 322 -25.17 23.77 -15.48
N SER A 323 -25.01 23.83 -16.82
CA SER A 323 -25.96 23.34 -17.83
C SER A 323 -25.66 23.95 -19.22
N ASP A 324 -24.49 23.69 -19.79
CA ASP A 324 -24.48 23.52 -21.26
C ASP A 324 -24.90 22.07 -21.47
N THR A 325 -26.07 21.85 -22.05
CA THR A 325 -26.57 20.52 -22.40
C THR A 325 -25.57 19.87 -23.35
N LEU A 326 -24.76 18.95 -22.83
CA LEU A 326 -23.90 18.12 -23.66
C LEU A 326 -24.80 17.18 -24.46
N ASP A 327 -24.77 17.34 -25.77
CA ASP A 327 -25.51 16.45 -26.65
C ASP A 327 -24.87 15.05 -26.64
N VAL A 328 -25.70 14.00 -26.70
CA VAL A 328 -25.27 12.60 -26.56
C VAL A 328 -24.19 12.20 -27.58
N TRP A 329 -24.17 12.82 -28.77
CA TRP A 329 -23.14 12.57 -29.78
C TRP A 329 -21.78 13.19 -29.45
N GLU A 330 -21.73 14.30 -28.71
CA GLU A 330 -20.48 14.93 -28.28
C GLU A 330 -19.71 14.05 -27.29
N LEU A 331 -20.39 13.12 -26.61
CA LEU A 331 -19.76 12.18 -25.67
C LEU A 331 -19.00 11.05 -26.36
N LYS A 332 -19.31 10.73 -27.62
CA LYS A 332 -18.71 9.57 -28.32
C LYS A 332 -17.21 9.73 -28.54
N ASP A 333 -16.78 10.93 -28.91
CA ASP A 333 -15.37 11.22 -29.21
C ASP A 333 -14.61 11.83 -28.02
N LEU A 334 -15.29 12.03 -26.88
CA LEU A 334 -14.73 12.69 -25.70
C LEU A 334 -13.47 12.02 -25.16
N GLY A 335 -13.42 10.68 -25.17
CA GLY A 335 -12.21 9.94 -24.78
C GLY A 335 -11.00 10.25 -25.68
N HIS A 336 -11.23 10.37 -27.00
CA HIS A 336 -10.18 10.69 -27.96
C HIS A 336 -9.74 12.16 -27.83
N GLN A 337 -10.69 13.08 -27.63
CA GLN A 337 -10.41 14.50 -27.38
C GLN A 337 -9.61 14.71 -26.09
N THR A 338 -9.94 13.96 -25.04
CA THR A 338 -9.22 13.97 -23.76
C THR A 338 -7.78 13.49 -23.92
N ALA A 339 -7.58 12.35 -24.61
CA ALA A 339 -6.24 11.84 -24.91
C ALA A 339 -5.42 12.86 -25.71
N GLN A 340 -6.01 13.49 -26.73
CA GLN A 340 -5.36 14.53 -27.51
C GLN A 340 -4.98 15.75 -26.65
N ARG A 341 -5.84 16.18 -25.72
CA ARG A 341 -5.56 17.31 -24.83
C ARG A 341 -4.36 17.04 -23.92
N ILE A 342 -4.27 15.82 -23.41
CA ILE A 342 -3.18 15.34 -22.54
C ILE A 342 -1.87 15.25 -23.32
N VAL A 343 -1.87 14.62 -24.49
CA VAL A 343 -0.67 14.44 -25.32
C VAL A 343 -0.09 15.78 -25.81
N HIS A 344 -0.94 16.79 -26.04
CA HIS A 344 -0.50 18.13 -26.44
C HIS A 344 -0.14 19.06 -25.27
N ALA A 345 -0.33 18.63 -24.02
CA ALA A 345 0.08 19.42 -22.87
C ALA A 345 1.61 19.45 -22.73
N SER A 346 2.13 20.50 -22.07
CA SER A 346 3.56 20.58 -21.75
C SER A 346 3.99 19.51 -20.73
N ASP A 347 3.09 19.21 -19.78
CA ASP A 347 3.23 18.10 -18.84
C ASP A 347 2.00 17.18 -18.96
N PRO A 348 2.11 16.07 -19.73
CA PRO A 348 1.00 15.15 -19.92
C PRO A 348 0.52 14.48 -18.64
N LEU A 349 1.42 14.15 -17.70
CA LEU A 349 1.04 13.42 -16.48
C LEU A 349 0.26 14.33 -15.53
N GLN A 350 0.74 15.56 -15.34
CA GLN A 350 0.01 16.55 -14.56
C GLN A 350 -1.35 16.87 -15.19
N SER A 351 -1.38 17.07 -16.52
CA SER A 351 -2.64 17.34 -17.22
C SER A 351 -3.63 16.18 -17.11
N MET A 352 -3.15 14.94 -17.19
CA MET A 352 -3.98 13.75 -16.99
C MET A 352 -4.55 13.70 -15.56
N GLN A 353 -3.74 14.01 -14.55
CA GLN A 353 -4.19 14.07 -13.16
C GLN A 353 -5.26 15.14 -12.96
N GLU A 354 -5.04 16.37 -13.44
CA GLU A 354 -5.97 17.49 -13.28
C GLU A 354 -7.32 17.22 -13.96
N ILE A 355 -7.28 16.66 -15.18
CA ILE A 355 -8.47 16.29 -15.93
C ILE A 355 -9.21 15.16 -15.23
N ASN A 356 -8.53 14.10 -14.79
CA ASN A 356 -9.19 12.96 -14.13
C ASN A 356 -9.80 13.34 -12.77
N GLN A 357 -9.18 14.26 -12.02
CA GLN A 357 -9.70 14.72 -10.72
C GLN A 357 -10.90 15.67 -10.85
N ASN A 358 -10.99 16.42 -11.95
CA ASN A 358 -12.01 17.45 -12.15
C ASN A 358 -12.86 17.22 -13.40
N PHE A 359 -12.93 15.99 -13.91
CA PHE A 359 -13.46 15.67 -15.23
C PHE A 359 -14.81 16.34 -15.52
N PRO A 360 -15.83 16.28 -14.64
CA PRO A 360 -17.14 16.89 -14.90
C PRO A 360 -17.12 18.40 -15.17
N SER A 361 -16.13 19.15 -14.67
CA SER A 361 -16.03 20.59 -14.89
C SER A 361 -15.35 20.95 -16.23
N VAL A 362 -14.56 20.03 -16.78
CA VAL A 362 -13.75 20.22 -17.99
C VAL A 362 -14.44 19.62 -19.23
N VAL A 363 -15.42 18.72 -19.08
CA VAL A 363 -16.08 18.03 -20.21
C VAL A 363 -16.55 18.98 -21.33
N SER A 364 -17.16 20.12 -20.98
CA SER A 364 -17.70 21.06 -21.97
C SER A 364 -16.62 21.77 -22.81
N SER A 365 -15.41 21.95 -22.26
CA SER A 365 -14.31 22.51 -23.03
C SER A 365 -13.63 21.45 -23.90
N LEU A 366 -13.60 20.20 -23.43
CA LEU A 366 -13.08 19.05 -24.17
C LEU A 366 -13.94 18.71 -25.39
N SER A 367 -15.28 18.75 -25.26
CA SER A 367 -16.20 18.39 -26.35
C SER A 367 -16.06 19.29 -27.59
N ARG A 368 -15.68 20.55 -27.38
CA ARG A 368 -15.50 21.55 -28.45
C ARG A 368 -14.18 21.40 -29.21
N MET A 369 -13.29 20.53 -28.75
CA MET A 369 -11.96 20.38 -29.33
C MET A 369 -12.02 19.56 -30.63
N LYS A 370 -11.44 20.10 -31.70
CA LYS A 370 -11.37 19.38 -32.98
C LYS A 370 -10.38 18.22 -32.88
N LEU A 371 -10.86 17.02 -33.20
CA LEU A 371 -10.05 15.81 -33.22
C LEU A 371 -9.07 15.81 -34.40
N ASN A 372 -7.83 15.40 -34.15
CA ASN A 372 -6.84 15.12 -35.17
C ASN A 372 -6.94 13.66 -35.61
N GLU A 373 -7.11 13.42 -36.92
CA GLU A 373 -7.25 12.06 -37.47
C GLU A 373 -6.02 11.18 -37.21
N SER A 374 -4.81 11.76 -37.18
CA SER A 374 -3.59 10.99 -36.87
C SER A 374 -3.63 10.35 -35.49
N ILE A 375 -4.17 11.04 -34.48
CA ILE A 375 -4.26 10.53 -33.10
C ILE A 375 -5.35 9.46 -33.01
N LYS A 376 -6.46 9.67 -33.73
CA LYS A 376 -7.55 8.71 -33.80
C LYS A 376 -7.09 7.37 -34.38
N GLU A 377 -6.32 7.39 -35.48
CA GLU A 377 -5.78 6.18 -36.10
C GLU A 377 -4.82 5.43 -35.16
N GLU A 378 -3.97 6.14 -34.42
CA GLU A 378 -3.06 5.55 -33.44
C GLU A 378 -3.84 4.87 -32.30
N ILE A 379 -4.87 5.55 -31.76
CA ILE A 379 -5.74 4.98 -30.72
C ILE A 379 -6.43 3.71 -31.23
N LEU A 380 -6.98 3.73 -32.46
CA LEU A 380 -7.63 2.56 -33.06
C LEU A 380 -6.66 1.39 -33.30
N SER A 381 -5.40 1.69 -33.62
CA SER A 381 -4.34 0.68 -33.76
C SER A 381 -4.05 0.00 -32.41
N ASN A 382 -3.90 0.80 -31.34
CA ASN A 382 -3.65 0.30 -29.99
C ASN A 382 -4.85 -0.50 -29.43
N GLN A 383 -6.07 -0.11 -29.81
CA GLN A 383 -7.30 -0.81 -29.41
C GLN A 383 -7.41 -2.25 -29.95
N ARG A 384 -6.57 -2.64 -30.92
CA ARG A 384 -6.47 -4.05 -31.36
C ARG A 384 -5.88 -4.96 -30.28
N MET A 385 -5.03 -4.42 -29.42
CA MET A 385 -4.40 -5.15 -28.30
C MET A 385 -5.21 -5.01 -27.01
N VAL A 386 -5.74 -3.81 -26.73
CA VAL A 386 -6.49 -3.51 -25.51
C VAL A 386 -7.86 -2.95 -25.87
N PRO A 387 -8.97 -3.67 -25.62
CA PRO A 387 -10.30 -3.20 -25.95
C PRO A 387 -10.64 -1.83 -25.34
N PRO A 388 -11.45 -1.00 -26.01
CA PRO A 388 -11.90 0.29 -25.45
C PRO A 388 -12.54 0.11 -24.08
N GLY A 389 -12.22 1.00 -23.15
CA GLY A 389 -12.78 1.00 -21.79
C GLY A 389 -12.16 -0.02 -20.84
N LYS A 390 -11.20 -0.84 -21.29
CA LYS A 390 -10.41 -1.69 -20.40
C LYS A 390 -9.09 -1.00 -20.05
N ALA A 391 -8.71 -1.09 -18.77
CA ALA A 391 -7.41 -0.68 -18.29
C ALA A 391 -6.55 -1.92 -18.02
N LEU A 392 -5.28 -1.86 -18.39
CA LEU A 392 -4.28 -2.87 -18.06
C LEU A 392 -3.14 -2.17 -17.34
N LEU A 393 -2.75 -2.70 -16.20
CA LEU A 393 -1.57 -2.27 -15.46
C LEU A 393 -0.58 -3.43 -15.44
N ALA A 394 0.66 -3.15 -15.76
CA ALA A 394 1.74 -4.12 -15.70
C ALA A 394 2.93 -3.53 -14.95
N LEU A 395 3.55 -4.33 -14.10
CA LEU A 395 4.81 -4.02 -13.43
C LEU A 395 5.87 -5.00 -13.93
N ASN A 396 6.91 -4.51 -14.60
CA ASN A 396 7.95 -5.34 -15.22
C ASN A 396 7.42 -6.50 -16.09
N GLY A 397 6.28 -6.31 -16.77
CA GLY A 397 5.67 -7.32 -17.63
C GLY A 397 4.70 -8.27 -16.93
N ALA A 398 4.65 -8.28 -15.59
CA ALA A 398 3.61 -8.95 -14.84
C ALA A 398 2.32 -8.14 -14.90
N LEU A 399 1.25 -8.73 -15.43
CA LEU A 399 -0.08 -8.12 -15.44
C LEU A 399 -0.66 -8.10 -14.03
N LEU A 400 -1.15 -6.95 -13.62
CA LEU A 400 -1.75 -6.75 -12.31
C LEU A 400 -3.25 -6.49 -12.46
N ASN A 401 -4.05 -7.11 -11.59
CA ASN A 401 -5.47 -6.79 -11.50
C ASN A 401 -5.64 -5.45 -10.78
N ILE A 402 -6.23 -4.47 -11.46
CA ILE A 402 -6.42 -3.11 -10.91
C ILE A 402 -7.49 -3.11 -9.82
N GLU A 403 -8.47 -4.01 -9.89
CA GLU A 403 -9.61 -4.05 -8.96
C GLU A 403 -9.21 -4.54 -7.56
N ASP A 404 -8.26 -5.47 -7.49
CA ASP A 404 -7.81 -6.07 -6.22
C ASP A 404 -6.60 -5.34 -5.61
N MET A 405 -6.07 -4.32 -6.28
CA MET A 405 -4.82 -3.68 -5.89
C MET A 405 -5.06 -2.40 -5.09
N ASP A 406 -4.48 -2.34 -3.91
CA ASP A 406 -4.39 -1.11 -3.13
C ASP A 406 -2.98 -0.48 -3.20
N LEU A 407 -2.85 0.74 -2.68
CA LEU A 407 -1.57 1.44 -2.65
C LEU A 407 -0.52 0.70 -1.81
N TYR A 408 -0.92 0.01 -0.74
CA TYR A 408 0.00 -0.69 0.15
C TYR A 408 0.59 -1.93 -0.52
N MET A 409 -0.24 -2.71 -1.22
CA MET A 409 0.13 -3.86 -2.03
C MET A 409 1.03 -3.44 -3.19
N LEU A 410 0.70 -2.36 -3.91
CA LEU A 410 1.57 -1.85 -4.98
C LEU A 410 2.95 -1.47 -4.44
N MET A 411 2.99 -0.90 -3.24
CA MET A 411 4.24 -0.54 -2.56
C MET A 411 5.04 -1.77 -2.13
N ASP A 412 4.39 -2.80 -1.60
CA ASP A 412 5.06 -4.05 -1.24
C ASP A 412 5.57 -4.80 -2.50
N LEU A 413 4.81 -4.81 -3.60
CA LEU A 413 5.26 -5.36 -4.89
C LEU A 413 6.47 -4.59 -5.45
N ALA A 414 6.41 -3.26 -5.45
CA ALA A 414 7.53 -2.42 -5.89
C ALA A 414 8.77 -2.65 -5.01
N HIS A 415 8.58 -2.83 -3.70
CA HIS A 415 9.66 -3.14 -2.77
C HIS A 415 10.31 -4.50 -3.09
N GLN A 416 9.51 -5.55 -3.30
CA GLN A 416 10.01 -6.88 -3.67
C GLN A 416 10.81 -6.86 -4.98
N GLU A 417 10.31 -6.17 -6.01
CA GLU A 417 11.00 -6.01 -7.29
C GLU A 417 12.34 -5.29 -7.14
N LEU A 418 12.38 -4.20 -6.35
CA LEU A 418 13.62 -3.45 -6.10
C LEU A 418 14.62 -4.25 -5.26
N SER A 419 14.14 -5.03 -4.28
CA SER A 419 15.00 -5.91 -3.47
C SER A 419 15.58 -7.04 -4.32
N LEU A 420 14.77 -7.66 -5.20
CA LEU A 420 15.24 -8.66 -6.17
C LEU A 420 16.29 -8.08 -7.13
N ALA A 421 16.04 -6.89 -7.67
CA ALA A 421 17.00 -6.18 -8.51
C ALA A 421 18.33 -5.93 -7.77
N ASN A 422 18.26 -5.56 -6.49
CA ASN A 422 19.43 -5.37 -5.64
C ASN A 422 20.20 -6.69 -5.40
N GLN A 423 19.50 -7.82 -5.25
CA GLN A 423 20.15 -9.13 -5.15
C GLN A 423 20.94 -9.48 -6.42
N PHE A 424 20.38 -9.21 -7.61
CA PHE A 424 21.12 -9.39 -8.86
C PHE A 424 22.32 -8.44 -8.97
N SER A 425 22.19 -7.22 -8.48
CA SER A 425 23.30 -6.26 -8.44
C SER A 425 24.45 -6.76 -7.55
N LYS A 426 24.15 -7.38 -6.40
CA LYS A 426 25.15 -8.02 -5.52
C LYS A 426 25.91 -9.15 -6.21
N LEU A 427 25.28 -9.83 -7.16
CA LEU A 427 25.92 -10.86 -8.01
C LEU A 427 26.78 -10.27 -9.15
N LYS A 428 26.97 -8.95 -9.19
CA LYS A 428 27.72 -8.23 -10.23
C LYS A 428 27.15 -8.40 -11.63
N ILE A 429 25.85 -8.67 -11.75
CA ILE A 429 25.16 -8.68 -13.03
C ILE A 429 25.01 -7.24 -13.54
N PRO A 430 25.32 -6.94 -14.81
CA PRO A 430 25.15 -5.60 -15.36
C PRO A 430 23.68 -5.16 -15.34
N ASP A 431 23.41 -3.88 -15.01
CA ASP A 431 22.04 -3.33 -14.88
C ASP A 431 21.16 -3.56 -16.12
N GLY A 432 21.75 -3.49 -17.32
CA GLY A 432 21.03 -3.76 -18.57
C GLY A 432 20.57 -5.22 -18.71
N ALA A 433 21.30 -6.17 -18.13
CA ALA A 433 20.90 -7.57 -18.05
C ALA A 433 19.88 -7.81 -16.94
N ILE A 434 20.01 -7.13 -15.79
CA ILE A 434 19.04 -7.19 -14.69
C ILE A 434 17.64 -6.82 -15.20
N ARG A 435 17.52 -5.71 -15.93
CA ARG A 435 16.23 -5.29 -16.50
C ARG A 435 15.62 -6.36 -17.41
N LYS A 436 16.42 -7.03 -18.23
CA LYS A 436 15.94 -8.12 -19.09
C LYS A 436 15.49 -9.33 -18.28
N LEU A 437 16.22 -9.67 -17.22
CA LEU A 437 15.86 -10.77 -16.32
C LEU A 437 14.54 -10.49 -15.60
N LEU A 438 14.35 -9.28 -15.07
CA LEU A 438 13.09 -8.90 -14.42
C LEU A 438 11.88 -8.91 -15.38
N LEU A 439 12.12 -8.61 -16.67
CA LEU A 439 11.09 -8.69 -17.71
C LEU A 439 10.83 -10.11 -18.23
N THR A 440 11.58 -11.11 -17.76
CA THR A 440 11.47 -12.47 -18.28
C THR A 440 10.23 -13.13 -17.70
N THR A 441 9.26 -13.45 -18.55
CA THR A 441 8.05 -14.18 -18.14
C THR A 441 8.44 -15.60 -17.70
N PRO A 442 7.96 -16.09 -16.55
CA PRO A 442 8.17 -17.48 -16.17
C PRO A 442 7.60 -18.41 -17.26
N LEU A 443 8.27 -19.54 -17.48
CA LEU A 443 7.76 -20.57 -18.38
C LEU A 443 6.38 -21.01 -17.88
N PRO A 444 5.39 -21.24 -18.76
CA PRO A 444 4.10 -21.78 -18.35
C PRO A 444 4.36 -23.09 -17.60
N GLU A 445 4.00 -23.14 -16.33
CA GLU A 445 4.01 -24.41 -15.62
C GLU A 445 3.02 -25.35 -16.34
N PRO A 446 3.40 -26.61 -16.60
CA PRO A 446 2.47 -27.53 -17.21
C PRO A 446 1.28 -27.74 -16.26
N ASP A 447 0.05 -27.48 -16.74
CA ASP A 447 -1.21 -27.65 -15.98
C ASP A 447 -1.39 -29.07 -15.39
N SER A 448 -0.61 -30.05 -15.88
CA SER A 448 -0.58 -31.40 -15.34
C SER A 448 0.79 -32.05 -15.53
N TYR A 449 1.23 -32.76 -14.50
CA TYR A 449 2.38 -33.64 -14.57
C TYR A 449 1.92 -35.02 -15.03
N ARG A 450 2.61 -35.60 -16.02
CA ARG A 450 2.39 -36.99 -16.43
C ARG A 450 3.36 -37.87 -15.67
N VAL A 451 2.83 -38.85 -14.93
CA VAL A 451 3.61 -39.82 -14.18
C VAL A 451 3.65 -41.13 -14.96
N ASP A 452 4.84 -41.71 -15.12
CA ASP A 452 4.98 -43.06 -15.66
C ASP A 452 4.61 -44.08 -14.58
N PHE A 453 3.52 -44.81 -14.80
CA PHE A 453 2.97 -45.77 -13.85
C PHE A 453 3.35 -47.23 -14.17
N ARG A 454 4.13 -47.47 -15.22
CA ARG A 454 4.44 -48.84 -15.67
C ARG A 454 5.41 -49.51 -14.68
N SER A 455 4.97 -50.59 -14.05
CA SER A 455 5.79 -51.39 -13.12
C SER A 455 5.29 -52.83 -13.07
N GLU A 456 6.18 -53.77 -12.77
CA GLU A 456 5.82 -55.19 -12.58
C GLU A 456 4.93 -55.44 -11.36
N HIS A 457 4.84 -54.46 -10.46
CA HIS A 457 4.05 -54.54 -9.22
C HIS A 457 2.59 -54.10 -9.42
N VAL A 458 2.23 -53.65 -10.62
CA VAL A 458 0.89 -53.17 -10.96
C VAL A 458 0.07 -54.36 -11.46
N ASN A 459 -0.99 -54.70 -10.73
CA ASN A 459 -1.88 -55.80 -11.08
C ASN A 459 -3.08 -55.29 -11.86
N TYR A 460 -3.15 -55.60 -13.15
CA TYR A 460 -4.25 -55.14 -13.99
C TYR A 460 -5.51 -55.98 -13.78
N LEU A 461 -6.62 -55.32 -13.47
CA LEU A 461 -7.93 -55.95 -13.27
C LEU A 461 -8.72 -56.11 -14.57
N ASN A 462 -8.42 -55.29 -15.58
CA ASN A 462 -9.18 -55.24 -16.82
C ASN A 462 -8.25 -55.09 -18.03
N ASN A 463 -8.44 -55.91 -19.07
CA ASN A 463 -7.75 -55.79 -20.34
C ASN A 463 -8.71 -55.69 -21.53
N LEU A 464 -8.94 -54.46 -22.01
CA LEU A 464 -9.89 -54.20 -23.10
C LEU A 464 -9.48 -54.87 -24.41
N GLU A 465 -8.21 -55.18 -24.63
CA GLU A 465 -7.75 -55.81 -25.87
C GLU A 465 -7.92 -57.34 -25.85
N GLU A 466 -7.74 -57.98 -24.71
CA GLU A 466 -7.70 -59.44 -24.59
C GLU A 466 -8.98 -60.05 -24.01
N ASP A 467 -9.67 -59.35 -23.09
CA ASP A 467 -10.79 -59.93 -22.35
C ASP A 467 -12.00 -60.22 -23.25
N ASP A 468 -12.59 -61.40 -23.06
CA ASP A 468 -13.71 -61.92 -23.85
C ASP A 468 -14.95 -61.00 -23.81
N MET A 469 -15.12 -60.26 -22.72
CA MET A 469 -16.24 -59.35 -22.49
C MET A 469 -16.30 -58.21 -23.52
N TYR A 470 -15.14 -57.73 -23.99
CA TYR A 470 -15.04 -56.60 -24.91
C TYR A 470 -14.90 -57.01 -26.38
N LYS A 471 -15.05 -58.31 -26.71
CA LYS A 471 -14.99 -58.81 -28.10
C LYS A 471 -15.95 -58.12 -29.06
N ARG A 472 -17.09 -57.61 -28.55
CA ARG A 472 -18.11 -56.90 -29.34
C ARG A 472 -17.67 -55.48 -29.74
N TRP A 473 -16.67 -54.92 -29.07
CA TRP A 473 -16.19 -53.56 -29.34
C TRP A 473 -15.23 -53.57 -30.53
N ARG A 474 -15.20 -52.47 -31.28
CA ARG A 474 -14.35 -52.32 -32.45
C ARG A 474 -12.94 -51.91 -32.01
N SER A 475 -11.93 -52.39 -32.72
CA SER A 475 -10.51 -52.10 -32.45
C SER A 475 -9.96 -50.89 -33.24
N ASN A 476 -10.82 -50.17 -33.97
CA ASN A 476 -10.42 -49.07 -34.84
C ASN A 476 -10.25 -47.75 -34.06
N LEU A 477 -9.05 -47.17 -34.09
CA LEU A 477 -8.74 -45.90 -33.42
C LEU A 477 -9.44 -44.69 -34.06
N ASN A 478 -9.83 -44.78 -35.34
CA ASN A 478 -10.52 -43.69 -36.02
C ASN A 478 -11.88 -43.37 -35.38
N GLU A 479 -12.43 -44.27 -34.54
CA GLU A 479 -13.68 -44.01 -33.83
C GLU A 479 -13.57 -42.91 -32.77
N ILE A 480 -12.35 -42.61 -32.29
CA ILE A 480 -12.07 -41.49 -31.37
C ILE A 480 -12.43 -40.15 -32.01
N LEU A 481 -12.19 -40.02 -33.32
CA LEU A 481 -12.33 -38.77 -34.08
C LEU A 481 -13.77 -38.49 -34.52
N MET A 482 -14.67 -39.49 -34.48
CA MET A 482 -16.08 -39.26 -34.79
C MET A 482 -16.70 -38.32 -33.75
N PRO A 483 -17.63 -37.41 -34.06
CA PRO A 483 -18.30 -36.61 -33.03
C PRO A 483 -19.13 -37.48 -32.07
N ALA A 484 -19.17 -37.14 -30.78
CA ALA A 484 -20.05 -37.74 -29.77
C ALA A 484 -20.55 -36.65 -28.82
N PHE A 485 -21.60 -36.96 -28.04
CA PHE A 485 -22.10 -36.04 -27.03
C PHE A 485 -21.02 -35.75 -25.97
N PRO A 486 -20.86 -34.48 -25.54
CA PRO A 486 -19.90 -34.12 -24.51
C PRO A 486 -20.07 -34.97 -23.24
N GLY A 487 -18.99 -35.53 -22.72
CA GLY A 487 -18.99 -36.39 -21.53
C GLY A 487 -19.23 -37.89 -21.77
N GLN A 488 -19.54 -38.30 -23.01
CA GLN A 488 -19.72 -39.72 -23.33
C GLN A 488 -18.38 -40.42 -23.64
N LEU A 489 -18.08 -41.50 -22.91
CA LEU A 489 -16.92 -42.36 -23.20
C LEU A 489 -17.18 -43.27 -24.41
N ARG A 490 -16.13 -43.54 -25.19
CA ARG A 490 -16.22 -44.43 -26.36
C ARG A 490 -15.90 -45.87 -26.00
N TYR A 491 -16.66 -46.78 -26.59
CA TYR A 491 -16.48 -48.22 -26.46
C TYR A 491 -15.52 -48.73 -27.54
N ILE A 492 -14.21 -48.58 -27.31
CA ILE A 492 -13.17 -49.03 -28.23
C ILE A 492 -12.37 -50.15 -27.56
N ARG A 493 -12.10 -51.22 -28.30
CA ARG A 493 -11.32 -52.38 -27.86
C ARG A 493 -9.82 -52.07 -27.88
N LYS A 494 -9.40 -51.02 -27.16
CA LYS A 494 -8.02 -50.51 -27.04
C LYS A 494 -7.75 -49.93 -25.66
N ASN A 495 -6.57 -50.21 -25.12
CA ASN A 495 -6.14 -49.73 -23.80
C ASN A 495 -5.65 -48.28 -23.88
N LEU A 496 -6.60 -47.33 -23.91
CA LEU A 496 -6.31 -45.90 -24.11
C LEU A 496 -6.26 -45.09 -22.81
N PHE A 497 -7.08 -45.48 -21.84
CA PHE A 497 -7.19 -44.79 -20.55
C PHE A 497 -6.79 -45.75 -19.45
N HIS A 498 -5.82 -45.32 -18.64
CA HIS A 498 -5.31 -46.08 -17.50
C HIS A 498 -5.72 -45.40 -16.21
N ALA A 499 -6.25 -46.16 -15.26
CA ALA A 499 -6.51 -45.71 -13.91
C ALA A 499 -5.78 -46.65 -12.95
N VAL A 500 -4.82 -46.09 -12.22
CA VAL A 500 -3.94 -46.82 -11.29
C VAL A 500 -4.28 -46.41 -9.87
N TYR A 501 -4.68 -47.37 -9.05
CA TYR A 501 -5.02 -47.12 -7.66
C TYR A 501 -3.97 -47.74 -6.74
N VAL A 502 -3.51 -46.97 -5.75
CA VAL A 502 -2.67 -47.47 -4.66
C VAL A 502 -3.57 -47.67 -3.46
N ILE A 503 -3.77 -48.93 -3.05
CA ILE A 503 -4.71 -49.30 -2.00
C ILE A 503 -3.94 -49.97 -0.86
N ASP A 504 -4.18 -49.53 0.37
CA ASP A 504 -3.72 -50.20 1.58
C ASP A 504 -4.78 -51.17 2.11
N PRO A 505 -4.59 -52.49 1.95
CA PRO A 505 -5.57 -53.49 2.38
C PRO A 505 -5.70 -53.61 3.91
N ALA A 506 -4.79 -53.01 4.69
CA ALA A 506 -4.86 -53.05 6.16
C ALA A 506 -5.91 -52.07 6.73
N THR A 507 -6.41 -51.13 5.92
CA THR A 507 -7.41 -50.15 6.35
C THR A 507 -8.82 -50.57 5.96
N VAL A 508 -9.80 -50.25 6.81
CA VAL A 508 -11.23 -50.52 6.55
C VAL A 508 -11.67 -49.86 5.24
N CYS A 509 -11.25 -48.61 5.00
CA CYS A 509 -11.51 -47.88 3.76
C CYS A 509 -10.87 -48.55 2.53
N GLY A 510 -9.64 -49.06 2.64
CA GLY A 510 -8.98 -49.77 1.54
C GLY A 510 -9.67 -51.08 1.19
N LEU A 511 -10.17 -51.80 2.19
CA LEU A 511 -10.93 -53.03 2.00
C LEU A 511 -12.29 -52.77 1.31
N GLU A 512 -13.05 -51.77 1.77
CA GLU A 512 -14.31 -51.37 1.13
C GLU A 512 -14.10 -50.86 -0.30
N ALA A 513 -13.05 -50.07 -0.53
CA ALA A 513 -12.66 -49.61 -1.84
C ALA A 513 -12.37 -50.79 -2.77
N SER A 514 -11.57 -51.77 -2.34
CA SER A 514 -11.21 -52.93 -3.17
C SER A 514 -12.44 -53.71 -3.67
N LEU A 515 -13.45 -53.89 -2.81
CA LEU A 515 -14.71 -54.58 -3.15
C LEU A 515 -15.58 -53.74 -4.11
N THR A 516 -15.66 -52.44 -3.86
CA THR A 516 -16.45 -51.52 -4.69
C THR A 516 -15.85 -51.35 -6.08
N TYR A 517 -14.52 -51.28 -6.18
CA TYR A 517 -13.81 -51.13 -7.45
C TYR A 517 -13.89 -52.40 -8.30
N ALA A 518 -13.82 -53.59 -7.70
CA ALA A 518 -13.99 -54.86 -8.42
C ALA A 518 -15.42 -55.02 -9.01
N LEU A 519 -16.46 -54.56 -8.30
CA LEU A 519 -17.85 -54.73 -8.70
C LEU A 519 -18.36 -53.66 -9.68
N PHE A 520 -17.97 -52.40 -9.49
CA PHE A 520 -18.58 -51.27 -10.21
C PHE A 520 -18.01 -51.05 -11.62
N TRP A 521 -16.80 -51.53 -11.90
CA TRP A 521 -16.04 -51.13 -13.10
C TRP A 521 -15.88 -52.21 -14.16
N HIS A 522 -16.44 -53.40 -13.94
CA HIS A 522 -16.39 -54.52 -14.90
C HIS A 522 -16.97 -54.19 -16.30
N CYS A 523 -17.80 -53.14 -16.44
CA CYS A 523 -18.44 -52.76 -17.71
C CYS A 523 -18.04 -51.37 -18.27
N ARG A 524 -16.93 -50.75 -17.84
CA ARG A 524 -16.50 -49.41 -18.34
C ARG A 524 -15.23 -49.45 -19.19
N PRO A 525 -15.05 -48.50 -20.14
CA PRO A 525 -13.94 -48.50 -21.10
C PRO A 525 -12.66 -47.87 -20.52
N PHE A 526 -12.15 -48.42 -19.43
CA PHE A 526 -10.83 -48.08 -18.91
C PHE A 526 -10.04 -49.36 -18.64
N PHE A 527 -8.73 -49.27 -18.81
CA PHE A 527 -7.77 -50.27 -18.36
C PHE A 527 -7.42 -49.98 -16.90
N TYR A 528 -7.85 -50.85 -16.00
CA TYR A 528 -7.74 -50.64 -14.55
C TYR A 528 -6.59 -51.42 -13.96
N SER A 529 -5.92 -50.82 -12.99
CA SER A 529 -4.93 -51.49 -12.12
C SER A 529 -5.07 -51.10 -10.66
#